data_AF-A0A8B3NJ73-F1
#
_entry.id   AF-A0A8B3NJ73-F1
#
_cell.length_a   1.000
_cell.length_b   1.000
_cell.length_c   1.000
_cell.angle_alpha   90.00
_cell.angle_beta   90.00
_cell.angle_gamma   90.00
#
_symmetry.space_group_name_H-M   'P 1'
#
loop_
_entity.id
_entity.type
_entity.pdbx_description
1 polymer ?
#
loop_
_entity_poly.entity_id
_entity_poly.type
_entity_poly.pdbx_seq_one_letter_code
_entity_poly.pdbx_strand_id
1 'polypeptide(L)'
;MAGLEQYHAKRDFRKTSEPAGQLAPSKKTDAGGIFVVQKHAATRLHYDFRLEHDGVLWSWAVTRGPSLDPHERRLAVHVEDHPIDYASFEGTIPKGEYGGGSVLVWDEGRWI
;
A
#
# COMPACT_ATOMS: atom_id res chain seq x y z
N MET A 1 3.93 -7.86 -14.90
CA MET A 1 4.91 -8.50 -13.99
C MET A 1 4.84 -7.70 -12.71
N ALA A 2 4.71 -8.36 -11.56
CA ALA A 2 4.86 -7.71 -10.26
C ALA A 2 6.29 -7.18 -10.14
N GLY A 3 6.46 -5.96 -9.62
CA GLY A 3 7.78 -5.33 -9.65
C GLY A 3 7.87 -4.04 -8.85
N LEU A 4 9.00 -3.85 -8.16
CA LEU A 4 9.26 -2.68 -7.33
C LEU A 4 10.00 -1.56 -8.09
N GLU A 5 10.23 -1.69 -9.39
CA GLU A 5 11.02 -0.73 -10.17
C GLU A 5 10.35 0.65 -10.17
N GLN A 6 9.02 0.70 -10.39
CA GLN A 6 8.27 1.94 -10.31
C GLN A 6 8.20 2.47 -8.88
N TYR A 7 8.16 1.56 -7.89
CA TYR A 7 8.18 1.94 -6.49
C TYR A 7 9.48 2.67 -6.16
N HIS A 8 10.61 2.03 -6.41
CA HIS A 8 11.95 2.57 -6.17
C HIS A 8 12.21 3.84 -6.97
N ALA A 9 11.75 3.94 -8.22
CA ALA A 9 11.95 5.13 -9.05
C ALA A 9 11.22 6.38 -8.51
N LYS A 10 10.17 6.20 -7.70
CA LYS A 10 9.36 7.30 -7.14
C LYS A 10 9.77 7.75 -5.73
N ARG A 11 10.71 7.07 -5.08
CA ARG A 11 11.11 7.35 -3.68
C ARG A 11 12.57 7.78 -3.58
N ASP A 12 12.83 8.74 -2.71
CA ASP A 12 14.17 9.02 -2.20
C ASP A 12 14.30 8.49 -0.76
N PHE A 13 14.80 7.26 -0.61
CA PHE A 13 14.98 6.57 0.68
C PHE A 13 15.99 7.23 1.62
N ARG A 14 16.66 8.31 1.18
CA ARG A 14 17.48 9.15 2.08
C ARG A 14 16.63 10.18 2.83
N LYS A 15 15.41 10.43 2.37
CA LYS A 15 14.48 11.42 2.93
C LYS A 15 13.28 10.76 3.61
N THR A 16 12.72 9.75 2.96
CA THR A 16 11.57 9.01 3.50
C THR A 16 12.02 7.88 4.43
N SER A 17 11.20 7.59 5.44
CA SER A 17 11.36 6.40 6.30
C SER A 17 10.60 5.19 5.78
N GLU A 18 9.99 5.31 4.59
CA GLU A 18 9.37 4.17 3.90
C GLU A 18 10.40 3.06 3.65
N PRO A 19 10.02 1.78 3.78
CA PRO A 19 10.94 0.68 3.51
C PRO A 19 11.27 0.61 2.03
N ALA A 20 12.56 0.59 1.67
CA ALA A 20 12.95 0.32 0.29
C ALA A 20 12.47 -1.05 -0.17
N GLY A 21 12.56 -2.04 0.72
CA GLY A 21 12.12 -3.42 0.51
C GLY A 21 12.76 -4.09 -0.71
N GLN A 22 12.47 -5.38 -0.86
CA GLN A 22 12.87 -6.16 -2.03
C GLN A 22 11.69 -7.04 -2.44
N LEU A 23 11.72 -7.53 -3.67
CA LEU A 23 10.78 -8.56 -4.13
C LEU A 23 10.90 -9.78 -3.21
N ALA A 24 9.82 -10.14 -2.54
CA ALA A 24 9.80 -11.34 -1.72
C ALA A 24 9.67 -12.57 -2.62
N PRO A 25 10.25 -13.72 -2.24
CA PRO A 25 9.97 -14.98 -2.93
C PRO A 25 8.47 -15.25 -2.88
N SER A 26 7.83 -15.46 -4.04
CA SER A 26 6.42 -15.83 -4.08
C SER A 26 6.23 -17.20 -3.43
N LYS A 27 5.69 -17.21 -2.21
CA LYS A 27 5.27 -18.44 -1.54
C LYS A 27 3.77 -18.57 -1.69
N LYS A 28 3.32 -19.59 -2.41
CA LYS A 28 1.92 -20.02 -2.31
C LYS A 28 1.73 -20.57 -0.89
N THR A 29 0.98 -19.86 -0.06
CA THR A 29 0.62 -20.35 1.27
C THR A 29 -0.86 -20.68 1.28
N ASP A 30 -1.23 -21.84 1.83
CA ASP A 30 -2.63 -22.27 1.98
C ASP A 30 -3.43 -21.36 2.93
N ALA A 31 -2.74 -20.47 3.65
CA ALA A 31 -3.33 -19.54 4.59
C ALA A 31 -3.78 -18.22 3.94
N GLY A 32 -3.66 -18.04 2.62
CA GLY A 32 -4.01 -16.77 1.93
C GLY A 32 -2.87 -15.73 1.96
N GLY A 33 -3.09 -14.54 1.39
CA GLY A 33 -2.09 -13.45 1.41
C GLY A 33 -2.39 -12.40 2.49
N ILE A 34 -1.44 -11.51 2.79
CA ILE A 34 -1.70 -10.34 3.65
C ILE A 34 -2.61 -9.35 2.91
N PHE A 35 -3.56 -8.74 3.61
CA PHE A 35 -4.18 -7.48 3.18
C PHE A 35 -3.88 -6.38 4.20
N VAL A 36 -3.79 -5.14 3.70
CA VAL A 36 -3.71 -3.96 4.55
C VAL A 36 -4.51 -2.82 3.95
N VAL A 37 -5.12 -2.02 4.81
CA VAL A 37 -5.72 -0.72 4.48
C VAL A 37 -4.96 0.33 5.28
N GLN A 38 -4.25 1.21 4.59
CA GLN A 38 -3.58 2.35 5.22
C GLN A 38 -4.40 3.61 5.03
N LYS A 39 -4.66 4.36 6.10
CA LYS A 39 -5.27 5.69 6.00
C LYS A 39 -4.15 6.71 5.77
N HIS A 40 -4.27 7.46 4.68
CA HIS A 40 -3.20 8.30 4.19
C HIS A 40 -3.65 9.76 4.10
N ALA A 41 -3.16 10.58 5.03
CA ALA A 41 -3.38 12.02 5.09
C ALA A 41 -2.37 12.79 4.24
N ALA A 42 -2.43 12.58 2.91
CA ALA A 42 -1.65 13.32 1.91
C ALA A 42 -2.34 14.66 1.54
N THR A 43 -2.13 15.16 0.32
CA THR A 43 -2.86 16.34 -0.20
C THR A 43 -4.38 16.19 -0.09
N ARG A 44 -4.87 14.97 -0.24
CA ARG A 44 -6.25 14.59 0.07
C ARG A 44 -6.21 13.36 0.95
N LEU A 45 -7.06 13.33 1.96
CA LEU A 45 -7.28 12.11 2.75
C LEU A 45 -7.82 11.02 1.81
N HIS A 46 -7.15 9.87 1.80
CA HIS A 46 -7.58 8.67 1.10
C HIS A 46 -7.11 7.43 1.86
N TYR A 47 -7.43 6.26 1.33
CA TYR A 47 -7.04 4.98 1.89
C TYR A 47 -6.30 4.18 0.83
N ASP A 48 -5.14 3.64 1.17
CA ASP A 48 -4.41 2.73 0.31
C ASP A 48 -4.80 1.30 0.68
N PHE A 49 -5.50 0.62 -0.23
CA PHE A 49 -5.84 -0.79 -0.09
C PHE A 49 -4.78 -1.63 -0.79
N ARG A 50 -4.25 -2.64 -0.10
CA ARG A 50 -3.20 -3.48 -0.64
C ARG A 50 -3.42 -4.96 -0.38
N LEU A 51 -3.04 -5.78 -1.35
CA LEU A 51 -3.09 -7.24 -1.29
C LEU A 51 -1.72 -7.81 -1.63
N GLU A 52 -1.20 -8.68 -0.77
CA GLU A 52 -0.02 -9.47 -1.06
C GLU A 52 -0.33 -10.44 -2.21
N HIS A 53 0.42 -10.29 -3.31
CA HIS A 53 0.32 -11.15 -4.48
C HIS A 53 1.67 -11.20 -5.20
N ASP A 54 2.12 -12.39 -5.59
CA ASP A 54 3.38 -12.60 -6.33
C ASP A 54 4.61 -11.89 -5.72
N GLY A 55 4.70 -11.83 -4.39
CA GLY A 55 5.88 -11.30 -3.69
C GLY A 55 5.91 -9.77 -3.51
N VAL A 56 4.82 -9.08 -3.85
CA VAL A 56 4.62 -7.64 -3.64
C VAL A 56 3.23 -7.36 -3.07
N LEU A 57 2.97 -6.10 -2.73
CA LEU A 57 1.65 -5.58 -2.39
C LEU A 57 1.03 -4.89 -3.61
N TRP A 58 0.11 -5.56 -4.29
CA TRP A 58 -0.77 -4.92 -5.26
C TRP A 58 -1.58 -3.84 -4.58
N SER A 59 -1.57 -2.63 -5.11
CA SER A 59 -1.98 -1.45 -4.36
C SER A 59 -2.96 -0.57 -5.14
N TRP A 60 -3.96 -0.06 -4.44
CA TRP A 60 -4.93 0.91 -4.96
C TRP A 60 -5.18 2.04 -3.98
N ALA A 61 -5.22 3.27 -4.49
CA ALA A 61 -5.70 4.43 -3.77
C ALA A 61 -7.25 4.50 -3.86
N VAL A 62 -7.90 4.46 -2.71
CA VAL A 62 -9.36 4.50 -2.54
C VAL A 62 -9.76 5.83 -1.92
N THR A 63 -10.28 6.75 -2.75
CA THR A 63 -10.49 8.16 -2.39
C THR A 63 -11.50 8.39 -1.26
N ARG A 64 -12.46 7.45 -1.08
CA ARG A 64 -13.52 7.55 -0.06
C ARG A 64 -13.46 6.40 0.96
N GLY A 65 -12.34 5.67 1.02
CA GLY A 65 -12.19 4.51 1.89
C GLY A 65 -13.07 3.32 1.49
N PRO A 66 -12.97 2.19 2.22
CA PRO A 66 -13.85 1.04 2.02
C PRO A 66 -15.31 1.37 2.38
N SER A 67 -16.25 0.54 1.92
CA SER A 67 -17.65 0.58 2.37
C SER A 67 -18.11 -0.82 2.74
N LEU A 68 -18.92 -0.90 3.80
CA LEU A 68 -19.64 -2.12 4.17
C LEU A 68 -21.00 -2.23 3.45
N ASP A 69 -21.44 -1.16 2.76
CA ASP A 69 -22.66 -1.17 1.95
C ASP A 69 -22.33 -1.73 0.55
N PRO A 70 -22.91 -2.89 0.16
CA PRO A 70 -22.65 -3.51 -1.14
C PRO A 70 -23.19 -2.70 -2.33
N HIS A 71 -24.08 -1.73 -2.10
CA HIS A 71 -24.59 -0.84 -3.15
C HIS A 71 -23.72 0.39 -3.35
N GLU A 72 -22.79 0.68 -2.42
CA GLU A 72 -21.89 1.82 -2.53
C GLU A 72 -20.61 1.45 -3.31
N ARG A 73 -20.49 1.98 -4.53
CA ARG A 73 -19.27 1.81 -5.33
C ARG A 73 -18.18 2.77 -4.89
N ARG A 74 -16.97 2.25 -4.69
CA ARG A 74 -15.75 3.01 -4.40
C ARG A 74 -14.83 3.00 -5.62
N LEU A 75 -14.29 4.17 -5.98
CA LEU A 75 -13.22 4.25 -6.97
C LEU A 75 -11.92 3.78 -6.32
N ALA A 76 -11.30 2.76 -6.92
CA ALA A 76 -9.98 2.25 -6.54
C ALA A 76 -9.02 2.48 -7.71
N VAL A 77 -8.10 3.42 -7.56
CA VAL A 77 -7.12 3.78 -8.60
C VAL A 77 -5.89 2.91 -8.39
N HIS A 78 -5.53 2.10 -9.37
CA HIS A 78 -4.34 1.26 -9.30
C HIS A 78 -3.08 2.14 -9.24
N VAL A 79 -2.20 1.86 -8.28
CA VAL A 79 -0.91 2.54 -8.10
C VAL A 79 0.23 1.52 -8.22
N GLU A 80 1.44 1.93 -7.91
CA GLU A 80 2.61 1.06 -8.02
C GLU A 80 2.55 -0.04 -6.96
N ASP A 81 3.12 -1.20 -7.27
CA ASP A 81 3.31 -2.25 -6.27
C ASP A 81 4.18 -1.73 -5.11
N HIS A 82 3.93 -2.22 -3.90
CA HIS A 82 4.75 -1.87 -2.72
C HIS A 82 5.47 -3.11 -2.19
N PRO A 83 6.63 -2.95 -1.52
CA PRO A 83 7.28 -4.09 -0.87
C PRO A 83 6.40 -4.63 0.26
N ILE A 84 6.49 -5.93 0.56
CA ILE A 84 5.71 -6.55 1.65
C ILE A 84 5.96 -5.86 3.00
N ASP A 85 7.20 -5.44 3.26
CA ASP A 85 7.58 -4.71 4.48
C ASP A 85 6.83 -3.37 4.64
N TYR A 86 6.24 -2.84 3.56
CA TYR A 86 5.42 -1.62 3.60
C TYR A 86 4.08 -1.84 4.32
N ALA A 87 3.62 -3.09 4.46
CA ALA A 87 2.33 -3.37 5.08
C ALA A 87 2.23 -2.84 6.52
N SER A 88 3.31 -2.95 7.30
CA SER A 88 3.38 -2.48 8.68
C SER A 88 3.87 -1.04 8.81
N PHE A 89 4.08 -0.32 7.71
CA PHE A 89 4.57 1.05 7.75
C PHE A 89 3.51 2.00 8.31
N GLU A 90 3.86 2.64 9.43
CA GLU A 90 3.20 3.83 9.96
C GLU A 90 4.24 4.94 10.12
N GLY A 91 3.88 6.16 9.75
CA GLY A 91 4.83 7.26 9.77
C GLY A 91 4.36 8.49 9.01
N THR A 92 5.29 9.41 8.75
CA THR A 92 5.03 10.59 7.93
C THR A 92 6.03 10.63 6.78
N ILE A 93 5.50 10.54 5.56
CA ILE A 93 6.28 10.76 4.34
C ILE A 93 6.53 12.27 4.23
N PRO A 94 7.79 12.72 4.08
CA PRO A 94 8.11 14.14 4.09
C PRO A 94 7.34 14.94 3.04
N LYS A 95 6.99 16.18 3.38
CA LYS A 95 6.32 17.09 2.44
C LYS A 95 7.19 17.31 1.19
N GLY A 96 6.58 17.18 0.02
CA GLY A 96 7.27 17.35 -1.28
C GLY A 96 7.80 16.04 -1.87
N GLU A 97 7.85 14.97 -1.08
CA GLU A 97 8.09 13.62 -1.59
C GLU A 97 6.80 13.04 -2.19
N TYR A 98 6.93 12.04 -3.06
CA TYR A 98 5.79 11.34 -3.65
C TYR A 98 4.99 10.64 -2.55
N GLY A 99 3.70 10.95 -2.44
CA GLY A 99 2.88 10.46 -1.32
C GLY A 99 3.12 11.21 0.00
N GLY A 100 3.69 12.41 0.00
CA GLY A 100 3.90 13.18 1.23
C GLY A 100 2.63 13.35 2.07
N GLY A 101 2.68 12.90 3.33
CA GLY A 101 1.52 12.79 4.21
C GLY A 101 1.75 11.81 5.35
N SER A 102 0.87 11.84 6.35
CA SER A 102 0.90 10.84 7.44
C SER A 102 0.15 9.58 7.02
N VAL A 103 0.76 8.43 7.30
CA VAL A 103 0.24 7.09 7.01
C VAL A 103 0.06 6.35 8.32
N LEU A 104 -1.10 5.72 8.49
CA LEU A 104 -1.39 4.80 9.59
C LEU A 104 -2.03 3.52 9.03
N VAL A 105 -1.76 2.38 9.67
CA VAL A 105 -2.42 1.11 9.37
C VAL A 105 -3.81 1.16 9.98
N TRP A 106 -4.82 1.27 9.11
CA TRP A 106 -6.21 1.43 9.53
C TRP A 106 -6.92 0.08 9.72
N ASP A 107 -6.54 -0.91 8.92
CA ASP A 107 -6.99 -2.30 9.04
C ASP A 107 -5.94 -3.23 8.42
N GLU A 108 -5.83 -4.45 8.92
CA GLU A 108 -4.90 -5.46 8.42
C GLU A 108 -5.41 -6.88 8.70
N GLY A 109 -4.99 -7.83 7.87
CA GLY A 109 -5.34 -9.24 8.08
C GLY A 109 -4.92 -10.12 6.92
N ARG A 110 -5.70 -11.18 6.67
CA ARG A 110 -5.46 -12.15 5.60
C ARG A 110 -6.62 -12.18 4.61
N TRP A 111 -6.31 -12.27 3.32
CA TRP A 111 -7.28 -12.47 2.23
C TRP A 111 -7.15 -13.88 1.66
N ILE A 112 -8.29 -14.49 1.34
CA ILE A 112 -8.42 -15.89 0.88
C ILE A 112 -9.03 -15.97 -0.51
#